data_AF-A0A924IFD0-F1
#
_entry.id   AF-A0A924IFD0-F1
#
_cell.length_a   1.000
_cell.length_b   1.000
_cell.length_c   1.000
_cell.angle_alpha   90.00
_cell.angle_beta   90.00
_cell.angle_gamma   90.00
#
_symmetry.space_group_name_H-M   'P 1'
#
loop_
_entity.id
_entity.type
_entity.pdbx_description
1 polymer ?
#
loop_
_entity_poly.entity_id
_entity_poly.type
_entity_poly.pdbx_seq_one_letter_code
_entity_poly.pdbx_strand_id
1 'polypeptide(L)'
;MAVIILSGHAAKSQIYLHDFGTTTISAHPYNVAPGTIDANLTGSTWTNSTSAWTSFAGSGGQAISLNNSGGTPTITLNLSIAPGFQASVTNFNFWRQRSNTGAQNWSMTINGIAAGSGIVPTTGAAIGTTTVGSPVNNQTGSLVIVISLSGATGTGTFRLDDFRINGTVVPAPTISATTLTDFGPICINAVSGANTFAITGTALTTANITVGPLPGFTFSPTNSVFTNTVSLAQPGGAYSQTIYVRFSPLLVQSYNGNTPVGGGGAPTINVATTGIGVNTRPSIDNGSVNSITTSSANVNATINMTLA
;
A
#
# COMPACT_ATOMS: atom_id res chain seq x y z
N MET A 1 -8.63 5.61 44.60
CA MET A 1 -8.80 6.00 43.19
C MET A 1 -8.26 4.87 42.35
N ALA A 2 -9.13 4.00 41.83
CA ALA A 2 -8.71 2.80 41.09
C ALA A 2 -8.25 3.22 39.68
N VAL A 3 -6.97 3.03 39.40
CA VAL A 3 -6.41 3.17 38.05
C VAL A 3 -6.85 1.94 37.26
N ILE A 4 -7.88 2.10 36.44
CA ILE A 4 -8.27 1.11 35.45
C ILE A 4 -7.25 1.23 34.30
N ILE A 5 -6.30 0.31 34.26
CA ILE A 5 -5.46 0.10 33.08
C ILE A 5 -6.35 -0.57 32.04
N LEU A 6 -6.90 0.22 31.10
CA LEU A 6 -7.40 -0.33 29.83
C LEU A 6 -6.19 -0.86 29.06
N SER A 7 -5.87 -2.14 29.25
CA SER A 7 -5.06 -2.87 28.29
C SER A 7 -5.91 -3.06 27.04
N GLY A 8 -5.82 -2.10 26.12
CA GLY A 8 -6.44 -2.13 24.80
C GLY A 8 -5.95 -3.33 24.01
N HIS A 9 -6.57 -4.48 24.24
CA HIS A 9 -6.61 -5.55 23.26
C HIS A 9 -7.43 -4.99 22.11
N ALA A 10 -6.79 -4.66 20.99
CA ALA A 10 -7.50 -4.34 19.77
C ALA A 10 -8.39 -5.54 19.40
N ALA A 11 -9.67 -5.47 19.76
CA ALA A 11 -10.65 -6.48 19.40
C ALA A 11 -10.70 -6.55 17.87
N LYS A 12 -10.52 -7.74 17.30
CA LYS A 12 -10.63 -7.97 15.86
C LYS A 12 -12.06 -7.62 15.43
N SER A 13 -12.25 -6.54 14.67
CA SER A 13 -13.56 -6.04 14.28
C SER A 13 -14.20 -6.94 13.22
N GLN A 14 -15.51 -7.14 13.29
CA GLN A 14 -16.27 -7.72 12.18
C GLN A 14 -16.36 -6.67 11.08
N ILE A 15 -15.62 -6.88 9.99
CA ILE A 15 -15.60 -5.94 8.85
C ILE A 15 -16.65 -6.28 7.79
N TYR A 16 -17.21 -7.49 7.86
CA TYR A 16 -18.25 -7.95 6.94
C TYR A 16 -19.08 -9.11 7.55
N LEU A 17 -20.40 -9.08 7.36
CA LEU A 17 -21.34 -10.15 7.65
C LEU A 17 -22.48 -10.17 6.63
N HIS A 18 -22.71 -11.32 6.02
CA HIS A 18 -23.89 -11.56 5.20
C HIS A 18 -24.64 -12.81 5.68
N ASP A 19 -25.87 -12.64 6.13
CA ASP A 19 -26.80 -13.70 6.59
C ASP A 19 -27.80 -14.13 5.51
N PHE A 20 -27.77 -13.45 4.35
CA PHE A 20 -28.60 -13.72 3.16
C PHE A 20 -30.11 -13.60 3.38
N GLY A 21 -30.51 -13.13 4.57
CA GLY A 21 -31.88 -12.75 4.93
C GLY A 21 -32.88 -13.90 4.90
N THR A 22 -34.16 -13.55 4.76
CA THR A 22 -35.29 -14.50 4.83
C THR A 22 -36.03 -14.65 3.50
N THR A 23 -35.72 -13.79 2.52
CA THR A 23 -36.37 -13.77 1.21
C THR A 23 -35.72 -14.74 0.24
N THR A 24 -36.53 -15.41 -0.58
CA THR A 24 -36.03 -16.36 -1.59
C THR A 24 -35.00 -15.72 -2.52
N ILE A 25 -33.90 -16.44 -2.75
CA ILE A 25 -32.77 -15.99 -3.56
C ILE A 25 -32.80 -16.66 -4.94
N SER A 26 -32.70 -15.86 -6.00
CA SER A 26 -32.65 -16.33 -7.39
C SER A 26 -31.81 -15.46 -8.34
N ALA A 27 -31.63 -14.18 -8.01
CA ALA A 27 -30.86 -13.23 -8.82
C ALA A 27 -29.37 -13.55 -8.79
N HIS A 28 -28.71 -13.57 -9.96
CA HIS A 28 -27.26 -13.69 -10.13
C HIS A 28 -26.74 -12.56 -11.04
N PRO A 29 -25.83 -11.69 -10.56
CA PRO A 29 -25.22 -11.68 -9.23
C PRO A 29 -26.23 -11.38 -8.11
N TYR A 30 -25.88 -11.77 -6.89
CA TYR A 30 -26.65 -11.42 -5.69
C TYR A 30 -26.00 -10.20 -5.01
N ASN A 31 -26.74 -9.08 -5.01
CA ASN A 31 -26.27 -7.74 -4.62
C ASN A 31 -27.07 -7.14 -3.45
N VAL A 32 -27.78 -7.97 -2.68
CA VAL A 32 -28.46 -7.48 -1.48
C VAL A 32 -27.41 -6.99 -0.49
N ALA A 33 -27.75 -5.93 0.24
CA ALA A 33 -26.85 -5.35 1.21
C ALA A 33 -26.58 -6.33 2.36
N PRO A 34 -25.31 -6.47 2.81
CA PRO A 34 -24.96 -7.28 3.96
C PRO A 34 -25.51 -6.68 5.26
N GLY A 35 -25.70 -7.52 6.29
CA GLY A 35 -26.08 -7.07 7.63
C GLY A 35 -25.00 -6.22 8.31
N THR A 36 -23.72 -6.49 8.02
CA THR A 36 -22.58 -5.68 8.47
C THR A 36 -21.61 -5.47 7.30
N ILE A 37 -21.15 -4.23 7.10
CA ILE A 37 -20.03 -3.90 6.22
C ILE A 37 -19.28 -2.70 6.81
N ASP A 38 -17.96 -2.77 6.86
CA ASP A 38 -17.12 -1.64 7.25
C ASP A 38 -17.39 -0.44 6.31
N ALA A 39 -17.38 0.78 6.85
CA ALA A 39 -17.69 1.99 6.09
C ALA A 39 -16.76 2.24 4.90
N ASN A 40 -15.55 1.67 4.92
CA ASN A 40 -14.56 1.78 3.83
C ASN A 40 -14.54 0.56 2.91
N LEU A 41 -15.55 -0.32 3.03
CA LEU A 41 -15.82 -1.40 2.10
C LEU A 41 -17.16 -1.16 1.40
N THR A 42 -17.22 -1.48 0.10
CA THR A 42 -18.43 -1.36 -0.71
C THR A 42 -18.55 -2.52 -1.70
N GLY A 43 -19.65 -2.58 -2.45
CA GLY A 43 -19.74 -3.44 -3.63
C GLY A 43 -20.01 -4.92 -3.36
N SER A 44 -20.53 -5.29 -2.18
CA SER A 44 -20.94 -6.65 -1.80
C SER A 44 -21.73 -7.37 -2.90
N THR A 45 -21.01 -8.15 -3.70
CA THR A 45 -21.51 -8.80 -4.92
C THR A 45 -21.12 -10.27 -4.87
N TRP A 46 -22.12 -11.15 -4.80
CA TRP A 46 -21.94 -12.59 -4.80
C TRP A 46 -22.21 -13.20 -6.17
N THR A 47 -21.19 -13.85 -6.73
CA THR A 47 -21.26 -14.62 -7.98
C THR A 47 -20.87 -16.08 -7.76
N ASN A 48 -21.14 -16.92 -8.74
CA ASN A 48 -20.67 -18.30 -8.78
C ASN A 48 -20.24 -18.65 -10.20
N SER A 49 -19.45 -19.71 -10.37
CA SER A 49 -18.96 -20.17 -11.68
C SER A 49 -19.96 -21.03 -12.46
N THR A 50 -21.24 -21.02 -12.08
CA THR A 50 -22.29 -21.86 -12.65
C THR A 50 -23.41 -20.99 -13.24
N SER A 51 -24.61 -21.04 -12.67
CA SER A 51 -25.81 -20.35 -13.14
C SER A 51 -26.42 -19.44 -12.06
N ALA A 52 -27.68 -19.04 -12.28
CA ALA A 52 -28.53 -18.41 -11.27
C ALA A 52 -28.43 -19.11 -9.91
N TRP A 53 -28.45 -18.30 -8.84
CA TRP A 53 -28.48 -18.81 -7.48
C TRP A 53 -29.77 -19.55 -7.20
N THR A 54 -29.73 -20.50 -6.27
CA THR A 54 -30.94 -21.05 -5.66
C THR A 54 -30.97 -20.80 -4.16
N SER A 55 -32.18 -20.90 -3.61
CA SER A 55 -32.48 -20.64 -2.21
C SER A 55 -32.84 -21.94 -1.51
N PHE A 56 -32.19 -22.20 -0.38
CA PHE A 56 -32.59 -23.24 0.56
C PHE A 56 -32.56 -22.69 1.99
N ALA A 57 -33.14 -23.42 2.93
CA ALA A 57 -33.00 -23.10 4.36
C ALA A 57 -31.52 -23.09 4.77
N GLY A 58 -31.12 -22.01 5.42
CA GLY A 58 -29.80 -21.80 6.02
C GLY A 58 -29.74 -22.15 7.50
N SER A 59 -28.77 -21.57 8.20
CA SER A 59 -28.63 -21.59 9.66
C SER A 59 -29.84 -20.94 10.34
N GLY A 60 -30.30 -19.85 9.73
CA GLY A 60 -31.59 -19.20 9.92
C GLY A 60 -31.95 -18.46 8.62
N GLY A 61 -33.22 -18.40 8.24
CA GLY A 61 -33.59 -17.79 6.96
C GLY A 61 -33.13 -18.60 5.75
N GLN A 62 -32.53 -17.93 4.76
CA GLN A 62 -32.16 -18.48 3.45
C GLN A 62 -30.65 -18.52 3.25
N ALA A 63 -30.15 -19.53 2.53
CA ALA A 63 -28.75 -19.67 2.14
C ALA A 63 -28.61 -19.47 0.62
N ILE A 64 -27.56 -18.77 0.18
CA ILE A 64 -27.16 -18.82 -1.23
C ILE A 64 -26.66 -20.22 -1.56
N SER A 65 -27.16 -20.79 -2.65
CA SER A 65 -26.95 -22.19 -2.93
C SER A 65 -26.67 -22.47 -4.41
N LEU A 66 -25.90 -23.53 -4.62
CA LEU A 66 -25.71 -24.15 -5.92
C LEU A 66 -26.58 -25.40 -5.98
N ASN A 67 -27.44 -25.51 -7.00
CA ASN A 67 -28.22 -26.73 -7.24
C ASN A 67 -27.36 -27.92 -7.66
N ASN A 68 -26.22 -27.65 -8.29
CA ASN A 68 -25.24 -28.64 -8.69
C ASN A 68 -23.84 -28.14 -8.32
N SER A 69 -23.24 -28.76 -7.31
CA SER A 69 -21.87 -28.51 -6.87
C SER A 69 -20.87 -29.53 -7.42
N GLY A 70 -21.24 -30.28 -8.47
CA GLY A 70 -20.38 -31.24 -9.16
C GLY A 70 -19.18 -30.59 -9.84
N GLY A 71 -18.04 -31.29 -9.91
CA GLY A 71 -16.79 -30.74 -10.44
C GLY A 71 -16.07 -29.85 -9.42
N THR A 72 -15.63 -28.67 -9.85
CA THR A 72 -14.93 -27.68 -9.00
C THR A 72 -15.52 -26.26 -9.10
N PRO A 73 -16.82 -26.07 -8.85
CA PRO A 73 -17.43 -24.76 -8.95
C PRO A 73 -16.94 -23.83 -7.85
N THR A 74 -16.96 -22.53 -8.14
CA THR A 74 -16.56 -21.49 -7.21
C THR A 74 -17.73 -20.59 -6.83
N ILE A 75 -17.63 -20.02 -5.64
CA ILE A 75 -18.46 -18.94 -5.13
C ILE A 75 -17.52 -17.77 -4.84
N THR A 76 -17.87 -16.58 -5.32
CA THR A 76 -17.02 -15.40 -5.21
C THR A 76 -17.79 -14.25 -4.58
N LEU A 77 -17.21 -13.67 -3.52
CA LEU A 77 -17.62 -12.38 -2.98
C LEU A 77 -16.61 -11.34 -3.46
N ASN A 78 -17.11 -10.31 -4.14
CA ASN A 78 -16.33 -9.13 -4.50
C ASN A 78 -16.66 -7.98 -3.55
N LEU A 79 -15.63 -7.35 -3.00
CA LEU A 79 -15.70 -6.12 -2.24
C LEU A 79 -14.69 -5.12 -2.79
N SER A 80 -15.03 -3.84 -2.77
CA SER A 80 -14.13 -2.73 -3.09
C SER A 80 -13.65 -2.07 -1.79
N ILE A 81 -12.35 -1.83 -1.71
CA ILE A 81 -11.71 -1.10 -0.61
C ILE A 81 -11.60 0.36 -1.03
N ALA A 82 -12.07 1.28 -0.20
CA ALA A 82 -12.04 2.71 -0.51
C ALA A 82 -10.60 3.19 -0.82
N PRO A 83 -10.41 4.10 -1.80
CA PRO A 83 -9.10 4.69 -2.08
C PRO A 83 -8.48 5.30 -0.82
N GLY A 84 -7.18 5.06 -0.61
CA GLY A 84 -6.47 5.52 0.60
C GLY A 84 -6.67 4.63 1.83
N PHE A 85 -7.37 3.50 1.72
CA PHE A 85 -7.51 2.50 2.79
C PHE A 85 -6.91 1.15 2.40
N GLN A 86 -6.60 0.36 3.41
CA GLN A 86 -6.15 -1.01 3.28
C GLN A 86 -6.89 -1.94 4.25
N ALA A 87 -7.13 -3.18 3.83
CA ALA A 87 -7.81 -4.20 4.63
C ALA A 87 -6.87 -5.35 5.00
N SER A 88 -6.97 -5.82 6.24
CA SER A 88 -6.30 -7.04 6.71
C SER A 88 -7.35 -8.00 7.28
N VAL A 89 -7.27 -9.28 6.93
CA VAL A 89 -8.19 -10.32 7.40
C VAL A 89 -7.47 -11.23 8.38
N THR A 90 -8.09 -11.46 9.52
CA THR A 90 -7.50 -12.25 10.61
C THR A 90 -8.16 -13.62 10.76
N ASN A 91 -9.47 -13.68 10.59
CA ASN A 91 -10.25 -14.91 10.68
C ASN A 91 -11.60 -14.73 9.99
N PHE A 92 -12.26 -15.85 9.71
CA PHE A 92 -13.56 -15.91 9.06
C PHE A 92 -14.40 -17.02 9.67
N ASN A 93 -15.70 -16.97 9.40
CA ASN A 93 -16.65 -18.03 9.71
C ASN A 93 -17.76 -18.03 8.65
N PHE A 94 -18.39 -19.17 8.44
CA PHE A 94 -19.60 -19.30 7.66
C PHE A 94 -20.31 -20.61 8.00
N TRP A 95 -21.60 -20.64 7.79
CA TRP A 95 -22.41 -21.84 7.80
C TRP A 95 -22.42 -22.50 6.42
N ARG A 96 -22.42 -23.83 6.40
CA ARG A 96 -22.43 -24.62 5.17
C ARG A 96 -23.16 -25.94 5.33
N GLN A 97 -23.75 -26.40 4.24
CA GLN A 97 -24.41 -27.70 4.13
C GLN A 97 -24.35 -28.20 2.69
N ARG A 98 -24.30 -29.52 2.51
CA ARG A 98 -24.49 -30.16 1.19
C ARG A 98 -25.60 -31.21 1.23
N SER A 99 -26.09 -31.61 0.06
CA SER A 99 -26.86 -32.85 -0.09
C SER A 99 -25.93 -34.08 -0.16
N ASN A 100 -26.50 -35.29 -0.16
CA ASN A 100 -25.75 -36.56 -0.10
C ASN A 100 -24.65 -36.70 -1.15
N THR A 101 -24.86 -36.15 -2.36
CA THR A 101 -23.92 -36.22 -3.48
C THR A 101 -23.23 -34.89 -3.78
N GLY A 102 -23.45 -33.88 -2.93
CA GLY A 102 -22.87 -32.54 -3.09
C GLY A 102 -21.38 -32.49 -2.76
N ALA A 103 -20.77 -31.32 -2.94
CA ALA A 103 -19.35 -31.09 -2.73
C ALA A 103 -18.94 -31.40 -1.29
N GLN A 104 -18.00 -32.32 -1.13
CA GLN A 104 -17.57 -32.84 0.17
C GLN A 104 -16.59 -31.89 0.85
N ASN A 105 -15.84 -31.11 0.08
CA ASN A 105 -14.79 -30.24 0.57
C ASN A 105 -14.94 -28.81 0.03
N TRP A 106 -14.36 -27.88 0.78
CA TRP A 106 -14.17 -26.49 0.36
C TRP A 106 -12.72 -26.07 0.60
N SER A 107 -12.23 -25.16 -0.22
CA SER A 107 -11.07 -24.33 0.05
C SER A 107 -11.42 -22.86 -0.19
N MET A 108 -10.72 -21.95 0.45
CA MET A 108 -10.97 -20.52 0.34
C MET A 108 -9.68 -19.75 0.10
N THR A 109 -9.73 -18.80 -0.82
CA THR A 109 -8.69 -17.79 -1.01
C THR A 109 -9.24 -16.39 -0.80
N ILE A 110 -8.38 -15.46 -0.39
CA ILE A 110 -8.67 -14.02 -0.32
C ILE A 110 -7.59 -13.31 -1.14
N ASN A 111 -7.96 -12.63 -2.22
CA ASN A 111 -7.05 -12.08 -3.22
C ASN A 111 -6.01 -13.13 -3.70
N GLY A 112 -6.45 -14.38 -3.88
CA GLY A 112 -5.59 -15.49 -4.28
C GLY A 112 -4.72 -16.09 -3.17
N ILE A 113 -4.67 -15.48 -1.97
CA ILE A 113 -3.94 -16.00 -0.82
C ILE A 113 -4.76 -17.11 -0.16
N ALA A 114 -4.17 -18.29 0.05
CA ALA A 114 -4.82 -19.41 0.73
C ALA A 114 -5.26 -19.03 2.15
N ALA A 115 -6.57 -19.03 2.40
CA ALA A 115 -7.16 -18.61 3.66
C ALA A 115 -7.62 -19.78 4.53
N GLY A 116 -8.10 -20.87 3.94
CA GLY A 116 -8.42 -22.09 4.68
C GLY A 116 -9.09 -23.15 3.83
N SER A 117 -9.36 -24.31 4.43
CA SER A 117 -10.04 -25.43 3.79
C SER A 117 -10.72 -26.31 4.81
N GLY A 118 -11.71 -27.10 4.39
CA GLY A 118 -12.36 -28.07 5.26
C GLY A 118 -13.43 -28.89 4.56
N ILE A 119 -14.22 -29.59 5.37
CA ILE A 119 -15.32 -30.44 4.91
C ILE A 119 -16.66 -29.69 4.91
N VAL A 120 -17.60 -30.20 4.10
CA VAL A 120 -18.99 -29.75 4.04
C VAL A 120 -19.90 -30.86 4.58
N PRO A 121 -20.61 -30.66 5.70
CA PRO A 121 -21.46 -31.69 6.31
C PRO A 121 -22.84 -31.83 5.64
N THR A 122 -23.52 -32.95 5.88
CA THR A 122 -24.92 -33.19 5.44
C THR A 122 -25.90 -32.47 6.35
N THR A 123 -25.56 -32.34 7.63
CA THR A 123 -26.28 -31.51 8.59
C THR A 123 -25.60 -30.16 8.65
N GLY A 124 -26.36 -29.09 8.43
CA GLY A 124 -25.82 -27.74 8.41
C GLY A 124 -25.12 -27.37 9.71
N ALA A 125 -23.98 -26.70 9.60
CA ALA A 125 -23.23 -26.21 10.74
C ALA A 125 -22.35 -25.02 10.35
N ALA A 126 -21.88 -24.24 11.33
CA ALA A 126 -20.81 -23.26 11.16
C ALA A 126 -19.43 -23.94 11.13
N ILE A 127 -18.46 -23.39 10.40
CA ILE A 127 -17.05 -23.84 10.47
C ILE A 127 -16.39 -23.43 11.80
N GLY A 128 -16.95 -22.46 12.50
CA GLY A 128 -16.36 -21.84 13.68
C GLY A 128 -15.33 -20.77 13.30
N THR A 129 -14.91 -19.97 14.29
CA THR A 129 -13.92 -18.91 14.09
C THR A 129 -12.60 -19.50 13.60
N THR A 130 -12.31 -19.34 12.31
CA THR A 130 -11.16 -19.95 11.63
C THR A 130 -10.14 -18.87 11.26
N THR A 131 -8.94 -18.94 11.85
CA THR A 131 -7.83 -18.05 11.49
C THR A 131 -7.40 -18.28 10.04
N VAL A 132 -7.04 -17.22 9.33
CA VAL A 132 -6.49 -17.35 7.97
C VAL A 132 -5.19 -18.15 8.00
N GLY A 133 -5.10 -19.17 7.14
CA GLY A 133 -3.93 -20.07 7.07
C GLY A 133 -2.66 -19.40 6.56
N SER A 134 -2.79 -18.29 5.83
CA SER A 134 -1.68 -17.41 5.43
C SER A 134 -2.05 -15.94 5.70
N PRO A 135 -1.07 -15.07 6.02
CA PRO A 135 -1.36 -13.67 6.32
C PRO A 135 -2.01 -12.94 5.14
N VAL A 136 -3.21 -12.40 5.36
CA VAL A 136 -3.92 -11.53 4.40
C VAL A 136 -3.85 -10.12 4.95
N ASN A 137 -2.75 -9.43 4.70
CA ASN A 137 -2.46 -8.11 5.26
C ASN A 137 -2.50 -7.02 4.20
N ASN A 138 -2.96 -5.83 4.58
CA ASN A 138 -2.77 -4.56 3.86
C ASN A 138 -3.20 -4.60 2.38
N GLN A 139 -4.29 -5.32 2.09
CA GLN A 139 -4.87 -5.39 0.75
C GLN A 139 -5.47 -4.03 0.37
N THR A 140 -5.33 -3.61 -0.88
CA THR A 140 -5.87 -2.33 -1.39
C THR A 140 -6.67 -2.57 -2.68
N GLY A 141 -7.52 -1.60 -3.04
CA GLY A 141 -8.36 -1.67 -4.25
C GLY A 141 -9.55 -2.62 -4.11
N SER A 142 -9.30 -3.93 -4.04
CA SER A 142 -10.34 -4.96 -3.92
C SER A 142 -10.02 -6.01 -2.86
N LEU A 143 -11.07 -6.56 -2.26
CA LEU A 143 -11.01 -7.76 -1.44
C LEU A 143 -11.91 -8.82 -2.09
N VAL A 144 -11.30 -9.77 -2.79
CA VAL A 144 -11.97 -10.81 -3.55
C VAL A 144 -11.84 -12.13 -2.80
N ILE A 145 -12.95 -12.69 -2.36
CA ILE A 145 -12.98 -13.96 -1.65
C ILE A 145 -13.52 -15.02 -2.60
N VAL A 146 -12.78 -16.12 -2.76
CA VAL A 146 -13.18 -17.25 -3.61
C VAL A 146 -13.24 -18.50 -2.77
N ILE A 147 -14.42 -19.11 -2.67
CA ILE A 147 -14.64 -20.44 -2.11
C ILE A 147 -14.72 -21.42 -3.28
N SER A 148 -13.80 -22.38 -3.32
CA SER A 148 -13.76 -23.45 -4.31
C SER A 148 -14.29 -24.74 -3.70
N LEU A 149 -15.21 -25.39 -4.40
CA LEU A 149 -15.83 -26.64 -3.95
C LEU A 149 -15.17 -27.83 -4.64
N SER A 150 -15.18 -29.01 -4.00
CA SER A 150 -14.67 -30.23 -4.60
C SER A 150 -15.21 -31.52 -3.97
N GLY A 151 -14.92 -32.65 -4.62
CA GLY A 151 -15.18 -33.98 -4.09
C GLY A 151 -16.64 -34.43 -4.16
N ALA A 152 -17.51 -33.71 -4.88
CA ALA A 152 -18.88 -34.16 -5.13
C ALA A 152 -18.91 -35.53 -5.82
N THR A 153 -19.84 -36.39 -5.41
CA THR A 153 -20.04 -37.73 -6.01
C THR A 153 -21.17 -37.76 -7.04
N GLY A 154 -21.78 -36.61 -7.32
CA GLY A 154 -22.83 -36.43 -8.32
C GLY A 154 -23.21 -34.96 -8.45
N THR A 155 -24.47 -34.69 -8.77
CA THR A 155 -24.99 -33.33 -9.00
C THR A 155 -25.68 -32.75 -7.75
N GLY A 156 -25.15 -33.02 -6.56
CA GLY A 156 -25.77 -32.58 -5.31
C GLY A 156 -25.63 -31.07 -5.07
N THR A 157 -26.34 -30.57 -4.07
CA THR A 157 -26.39 -29.14 -3.75
C THR A 157 -25.28 -28.74 -2.78
N PHE A 158 -24.87 -27.48 -2.82
CA PHE A 158 -24.08 -26.82 -1.78
C PHE A 158 -24.80 -25.55 -1.32
N ARG A 159 -24.75 -25.25 -0.01
CA ARG A 159 -25.38 -24.09 0.62
C ARG A 159 -24.34 -23.33 1.44
N LEU A 160 -24.35 -22.00 1.35
CA LEU A 160 -23.53 -21.09 2.13
C LEU A 160 -24.41 -20.06 2.82
N ASP A 161 -24.18 -19.85 4.11
CA ASP A 161 -24.93 -18.92 4.93
C ASP A 161 -24.03 -18.29 6.03
N ASP A 162 -24.50 -17.25 6.71
CA ASP A 162 -23.82 -16.58 7.84
C ASP A 162 -22.34 -16.24 7.56
N PHE A 163 -22.02 -15.77 6.36
CA PHE A 163 -20.63 -15.53 5.95
C PHE A 163 -20.06 -14.29 6.63
N ARG A 164 -18.97 -14.46 7.39
CA ARG A 164 -18.36 -13.44 8.24
C ARG A 164 -16.86 -13.33 7.99
N ILE A 165 -16.38 -12.09 7.92
CA ILE A 165 -14.95 -11.75 7.94
C ILE A 165 -14.65 -10.86 9.15
N ASN A 166 -13.60 -11.20 9.90
CA ASN A 166 -13.07 -10.35 10.96
C ASN A 166 -11.65 -9.89 10.62
N GLY A 167 -11.38 -8.62 10.84
CA GLY A 167 -10.16 -7.97 10.40
C GLY A 167 -10.10 -6.49 10.78
N THR A 168 -9.38 -5.72 9.98
CA THR A 168 -9.29 -4.27 10.11
C THR A 168 -9.36 -3.64 8.72
N VAL A 169 -10.01 -2.48 8.63
CA VAL A 169 -9.91 -1.58 7.48
C VAL A 169 -9.42 -0.24 8.01
N VAL A 170 -8.24 0.19 7.58
CA VAL A 170 -7.55 1.36 8.12
C VAL A 170 -6.97 2.20 6.99
N PRO A 171 -6.70 3.49 7.21
CA PRO A 171 -5.96 4.29 6.22
C PRO A 171 -4.64 3.62 5.82
N ALA A 172 -4.35 3.59 4.53
CA ALA A 172 -3.10 3.08 3.99
C ALA A 172 -1.97 4.09 4.22
N PRO A 173 -0.76 3.66 4.61
CA PRO A 173 0.39 4.55 4.75
C PRO A 173 0.72 5.26 3.43
N THR A 174 0.92 6.58 3.49
CA THR A 174 1.37 7.37 2.32
C THR A 174 2.53 8.28 2.67
N ILE A 175 3.44 8.45 1.72
CA ILE A 175 4.52 9.45 1.76
C ILE A 175 4.41 10.30 0.50
N SER A 176 4.66 11.60 0.65
CA SER A 176 4.84 12.54 -0.45
C SER A 176 6.06 13.43 -0.17
N ALA A 177 6.59 14.06 -1.21
CA ALA A 177 7.68 15.00 -1.09
C ALA A 177 7.44 16.22 -1.98
N THR A 178 7.92 17.39 -1.55
CA THR A 178 7.98 18.57 -2.41
C THR A 178 9.05 18.40 -3.47
N THR A 179 8.99 19.21 -4.52
CA THR A 179 10.04 19.29 -5.52
C THR A 179 11.36 19.77 -4.90
N LEU A 180 12.47 19.20 -5.34
CA LEU A 180 13.82 19.67 -5.03
C LEU A 180 14.30 20.57 -6.17
N THR A 181 14.79 21.76 -5.84
CA THR A 181 15.34 22.69 -6.82
C THR A 181 16.63 22.15 -7.43
N ASP A 182 16.80 22.34 -8.74
CA ASP A 182 18.02 22.00 -9.46
C ASP A 182 19.26 22.64 -8.84
N PHE A 183 20.37 21.90 -8.80
CA PHE A 183 21.65 22.42 -8.33
C PHE A 183 22.42 23.18 -9.42
N GLY A 184 22.03 23.00 -10.69
CA GLY A 184 22.73 23.60 -11.81
C GLY A 184 24.17 23.10 -11.97
N PRO A 185 25.04 23.88 -12.61
CA PRO A 185 26.44 23.52 -12.82
C PRO A 185 27.26 23.75 -11.55
N ILE A 186 27.95 22.70 -11.09
CA ILE A 186 28.89 22.75 -9.97
C ILE A 186 30.25 22.20 -10.43
N CYS A 187 31.32 22.91 -10.09
CA CYS A 187 32.68 22.46 -10.42
C CYS A 187 32.97 21.08 -9.81
N ILE A 188 33.66 20.22 -10.55
CA ILE A 188 34.14 18.94 -10.01
C ILE A 188 34.98 19.15 -8.75
N ASN A 189 34.83 18.26 -7.76
CA ASN A 189 35.45 18.34 -6.44
C ASN A 189 35.01 19.55 -5.56
N ALA A 190 34.04 20.36 -6.02
CA ALA A 190 33.38 21.33 -5.18
C ALA A 190 32.13 20.71 -4.52
N VAL A 191 31.62 21.38 -3.49
CA VAL A 191 30.37 21.04 -2.82
C VAL A 191 29.43 22.23 -2.93
N SER A 192 28.20 21.97 -3.39
CA SER A 192 27.18 23.01 -3.51
C SER A 192 26.72 23.53 -2.13
N GLY A 193 26.02 24.67 -2.13
CA GLY A 193 25.09 25.02 -1.05
C GLY A 193 23.99 23.95 -0.92
N ALA A 194 23.30 23.93 0.22
CA ALA A 194 22.21 22.97 0.42
C ALA A 194 20.90 23.47 -0.20
N ASN A 195 20.29 22.65 -1.07
CA ASN A 195 18.89 22.79 -1.44
C ASN A 195 18.04 21.89 -0.53
N THR A 196 16.72 22.10 -0.50
CA THR A 196 15.83 21.33 0.38
C THR A 196 14.61 20.78 -0.35
N PHE A 197 14.06 19.71 0.21
CA PHE A 197 12.69 19.27 -0.04
C PHE A 197 12.06 18.84 1.30
N ALA A 198 10.74 18.91 1.40
CA ALA A 198 10.00 18.44 2.57
C ALA A 198 9.36 17.09 2.27
N ILE A 199 9.47 16.16 3.21
CA ILE A 199 8.74 14.91 3.25
C ILE A 199 7.50 15.12 4.12
N THR A 200 6.33 14.70 3.65
CA THR A 200 5.13 14.55 4.48
C THR A 200 4.60 13.13 4.37
N GLY A 201 3.99 12.62 5.43
CA GLY A 201 3.38 11.30 5.42
C GLY A 201 2.18 11.19 6.33
N THR A 202 1.31 10.22 6.04
CA THR A 202 0.11 9.92 6.82
C THR A 202 -0.01 8.42 7.06
N ALA A 203 -0.61 8.07 8.20
CA ALA A 203 -0.86 6.68 8.60
C ALA A 203 0.38 5.76 8.57
N LEU A 204 1.58 6.32 8.72
CA LEU A 204 2.82 5.55 8.65
C LEU A 204 2.95 4.59 9.83
N THR A 205 3.62 3.47 9.60
CA THR A 205 4.06 2.55 10.66
C THR A 205 5.32 3.09 11.36
N THR A 206 5.79 2.40 12.39
CA THR A 206 7.03 2.74 13.10
C THR A 206 8.32 2.39 12.34
N ALA A 207 8.21 1.82 11.14
CA ALA A 207 9.39 1.55 10.31
C ALA A 207 10.03 2.87 9.88
N ASN A 208 11.36 2.96 9.98
CA ASN A 208 12.10 4.16 9.59
C ASN A 208 11.85 4.54 8.12
N ILE A 209 11.96 5.84 7.84
CA ILE A 209 11.98 6.37 6.47
C ILE A 209 13.44 6.51 6.04
N THR A 210 13.77 5.98 4.88
CA THR A 210 15.09 6.04 4.27
C THR A 210 15.07 7.01 3.10
N VAL A 211 16.06 7.90 3.03
CA VAL A 211 16.27 8.85 1.93
C VAL A 211 17.60 8.55 1.24
N GLY A 212 17.57 8.43 -0.10
CA GLY A 212 18.73 8.09 -0.90
C GLY A 212 19.05 6.59 -0.86
N PRO A 213 20.18 6.17 -1.45
CA PRO A 213 21.24 7.01 -2.03
C PRO A 213 20.96 7.49 -3.45
N LEU A 214 21.67 8.54 -3.86
CA LEU A 214 21.84 8.94 -5.26
C LEU A 214 23.29 9.41 -5.47
N PRO A 215 24.08 8.81 -6.40
CA PRO A 215 25.47 9.18 -6.61
C PRO A 215 25.65 10.68 -6.89
N GLY A 216 26.66 11.29 -6.28
CA GLY A 216 26.91 12.73 -6.37
C GLY A 216 26.12 13.56 -5.36
N PHE A 217 25.14 13.00 -4.66
CA PHE A 217 24.32 13.72 -3.68
C PHE A 217 24.47 13.15 -2.27
N THR A 218 24.40 14.02 -1.27
CA THR A 218 24.36 13.68 0.14
C THR A 218 23.21 14.37 0.84
N PHE A 219 22.71 13.77 1.91
CA PHE A 219 21.45 14.13 2.55
C PHE A 219 21.66 14.39 4.05
N SER A 220 20.90 15.33 4.61
CA SER A 220 20.92 15.64 6.04
C SER A 220 19.52 16.04 6.51
N PRO A 221 19.03 15.54 7.67
CA PRO A 221 17.79 16.03 8.27
C PRO A 221 17.99 17.37 9.01
N THR A 222 19.23 17.75 9.32
CA THR A 222 19.57 18.87 10.22
C THR A 222 20.52 19.89 9.61
N ASN A 223 20.89 19.73 8.34
CA ASN A 223 21.88 20.57 7.65
C ASN A 223 23.28 20.61 8.31
N SER A 224 23.65 19.56 9.04
CA SER A 224 24.94 19.50 9.75
C SER A 224 25.80 18.33 9.26
N VAL A 225 25.32 17.10 9.45
CA VAL A 225 25.99 15.88 8.97
C VAL A 225 25.29 15.41 7.70
N PHE A 226 26.05 15.31 6.62
CA PHE A 226 25.58 14.86 5.31
C PHE A 226 26.10 13.46 5.01
N THR A 227 25.20 12.55 4.65
CA THR A 227 25.51 11.15 4.35
C THR A 227 24.90 10.72 3.02
N ASN A 228 25.37 9.63 2.43
CA ASN A 228 24.79 9.09 1.18
C ASN A 228 23.35 8.60 1.39
N THR A 229 23.00 8.21 2.61
CA THR A 229 21.67 7.74 2.99
C THR A 229 21.35 8.24 4.38
N VAL A 230 20.12 8.68 4.59
CA VAL A 230 19.60 9.06 5.91
C VAL A 230 18.52 8.08 6.32
N SER A 231 18.57 7.61 7.58
CA SER A 231 17.49 6.85 8.21
C SER A 231 16.80 7.73 9.24
N LEU A 232 15.52 7.98 9.04
CA LEU A 232 14.68 8.85 9.86
C LEU A 232 13.79 7.99 10.73
N ALA A 233 13.89 8.17 12.04
CA ALA A 233 12.98 7.50 12.97
C ALA A 233 11.55 7.99 12.77
N GLN A 234 10.59 7.07 12.75
CA GLN A 234 9.17 7.39 12.66
C GLN A 234 8.41 6.82 13.87
N PRO A 235 7.81 7.65 14.74
CA PRO A 235 6.89 7.18 15.81
C PRO A 235 5.61 6.51 15.31
N GLY A 236 5.29 6.63 14.02
CA GLY A 236 4.04 6.18 13.42
C GLY A 236 3.02 7.32 13.29
N GLY A 237 2.01 7.15 12.43
CA GLY A 237 1.02 8.18 12.12
C GLY A 237 1.54 9.23 11.14
N ALA A 238 1.23 10.50 11.40
CA ALA A 238 1.65 11.61 10.55
C ALA A 238 3.15 11.88 10.67
N TYR A 239 3.76 12.42 9.62
CA TYR A 239 5.18 12.77 9.59
C TYR A 239 5.42 14.04 8.78
N SER A 240 6.40 14.84 9.18
CA SER A 240 6.88 15.99 8.42
C SER A 240 8.36 16.22 8.72
N GLN A 241 9.20 16.24 7.69
CA GLN A 241 10.64 16.46 7.83
C GLN A 241 11.21 17.19 6.62
N THR A 242 11.97 18.26 6.87
CA THR A 242 12.80 18.89 5.84
C THR A 242 14.09 18.12 5.67
N ILE A 243 14.44 17.81 4.43
CA ILE A 243 15.71 17.20 4.05
C ILE A 243 16.54 18.23 3.31
N TYR A 244 17.79 18.36 3.74
CA TYR A 244 18.82 19.15 3.10
C TYR A 244 19.65 18.24 2.21
N VAL A 245 19.91 18.69 0.99
CA VAL A 245 20.65 17.94 -0.03
C VAL A 245 21.83 18.78 -0.51
N ARG A 246 23.00 18.17 -0.66
CA ARG A 246 24.18 18.79 -1.28
C ARG A 246 24.63 17.96 -2.47
N PHE A 247 25.15 18.65 -3.48
CA PHE A 247 25.71 18.07 -4.69
C PHE A 247 27.23 18.23 -4.71
N SER A 248 27.93 17.14 -5.02
CA SER A 248 29.39 17.04 -5.05
C SER A 248 29.84 16.20 -6.26
N PRO A 249 29.88 16.77 -7.47
CA PRO A 249 30.28 16.04 -8.68
C PRO A 249 31.77 15.69 -8.66
N LEU A 250 32.11 14.51 -9.17
CA LEU A 250 33.49 14.05 -9.34
C LEU A 250 33.93 14.04 -10.81
N LEU A 251 32.98 13.99 -11.75
CA LEU A 251 33.21 13.94 -13.18
C LEU A 251 32.43 15.04 -13.89
N VAL A 252 32.89 15.44 -15.08
CA VAL A 252 32.17 16.37 -15.96
C VAL A 252 31.06 15.60 -16.69
N GLN A 253 29.85 15.63 -16.14
CA GLN A 253 28.68 14.93 -16.68
C GLN A 253 27.39 15.42 -16.01
N SER A 254 26.23 14.99 -16.54
CA SER A 254 24.96 15.10 -15.84
C SER A 254 24.86 14.07 -14.71
N TYR A 255 24.29 14.49 -13.57
CA TYR A 255 23.97 13.64 -12.42
C TYR A 255 22.45 13.54 -12.20
N ASN A 256 21.64 13.89 -13.20
CA ASN A 256 20.19 13.85 -13.09
C ASN A 256 19.68 12.44 -12.78
N GLY A 257 18.84 12.34 -11.75
CA GLY A 257 18.28 11.07 -11.30
C GLY A 257 17.14 11.23 -10.31
N ASN A 258 16.77 10.12 -9.70
CA ASN A 258 15.68 10.04 -8.73
C ASN A 258 16.24 9.62 -7.38
N THR A 259 16.10 10.48 -6.38
CA THR A 259 16.40 10.13 -4.98
C THR A 259 15.21 9.33 -4.43
N PRO A 260 15.39 8.06 -4.05
CA PRO A 260 14.32 7.28 -3.44
C PRO A 260 14.04 7.77 -2.01
N VAL A 261 12.75 7.85 -1.66
CA VAL A 261 12.27 8.10 -0.30
C VAL A 261 11.22 7.04 0.02
N GLY A 262 11.51 6.15 0.98
CA GLY A 262 10.63 5.03 1.30
C GLY A 262 10.75 4.57 2.74
N GLY A 263 9.74 3.86 3.24
CA GLY A 263 9.66 3.44 4.64
C GLY A 263 8.29 3.75 5.26
N GLY A 264 8.17 3.64 6.58
CA GLY A 264 6.90 3.88 7.28
C GLY A 264 5.74 3.01 6.79
N GLY A 265 6.01 1.88 6.13
CA GLY A 265 5.00 1.02 5.50
C GLY A 265 4.36 1.58 4.24
N ALA A 266 4.76 2.75 3.75
CA ALA A 266 4.27 3.35 2.52
C ALA A 266 5.09 2.89 1.29
N PRO A 267 4.50 2.91 0.08
CA PRO A 267 5.28 2.76 -1.15
C PRO A 267 6.38 3.81 -1.27
N THR A 268 7.54 3.42 -1.81
CA THR A 268 8.64 4.34 -2.10
C THR A 268 8.24 5.34 -3.18
N ILE A 269 8.56 6.62 -2.96
CA ILE A 269 8.45 7.68 -3.95
C ILE A 269 9.83 8.10 -4.46
N ASN A 270 9.85 8.79 -5.59
CA ASN A 270 11.06 9.33 -6.20
C ASN A 270 11.03 10.86 -6.18
N VAL A 271 12.09 11.47 -5.66
CA VAL A 271 12.31 12.92 -5.75
C VAL A 271 13.30 13.19 -6.87
N ALA A 272 12.84 13.85 -7.94
CA ALA A 272 13.70 14.26 -9.03
C ALA A 272 14.83 15.16 -8.49
N THR A 273 16.06 14.79 -8.78
CA THR A 273 17.27 15.42 -8.24
C THR A 273 18.24 15.64 -9.40
N THR A 274 18.59 16.89 -9.68
CA THR A 274 19.34 17.26 -10.90
C THR A 274 20.55 18.13 -10.57
N GLY A 275 21.57 18.03 -11.42
CA GLY A 275 22.82 18.77 -11.29
C GLY A 275 23.83 18.33 -12.36
N ILE A 276 24.75 19.21 -12.70
CA ILE A 276 25.78 18.95 -13.72
C ILE A 276 27.16 19.24 -13.13
N GLY A 277 28.07 18.28 -13.24
CA GLY A 277 29.48 18.49 -12.96
C GLY A 277 30.15 19.22 -14.12
N VAL A 278 30.84 20.33 -13.84
CA VAL A 278 31.59 21.10 -14.83
C VAL A 278 33.06 21.22 -14.44
N ASN A 279 33.94 21.48 -15.41
CA ASN A 279 35.34 21.81 -15.16
C ASN A 279 35.75 23.00 -16.01
N THR A 280 34.95 24.06 -15.94
CA THR A 280 35.13 25.27 -16.72
C THR A 280 36.17 26.16 -16.04
N ARG A 281 37.31 26.37 -16.70
CA ARG A 281 38.36 27.26 -16.23
C ARG A 281 37.87 28.71 -16.30
N PRO A 282 37.98 29.53 -15.23
CA PRO A 282 37.73 30.96 -15.33
C PRO A 282 38.66 31.58 -16.38
N SER A 283 38.12 32.50 -17.20
CA SER A 283 38.94 33.33 -18.08
C SER A 283 39.03 34.74 -17.50
N ILE A 284 40.24 35.30 -17.49
CA ILE A 284 40.46 36.71 -17.18
C ILE A 284 40.51 37.45 -18.51
N ASP A 285 39.60 38.40 -18.69
CA ASP A 285 39.77 39.45 -19.69
C ASP A 285 40.51 40.60 -19.01
N ASN A 286 41.74 40.87 -19.46
CA ASN A 286 42.62 41.87 -18.85
C ASN A 286 42.09 43.30 -18.99
N GLY A 287 40.95 43.51 -19.66
CA GLY A 287 40.22 44.77 -19.70
C GLY A 287 41.10 45.96 -20.10
N SER A 288 40.82 47.14 -19.54
CA SER A 288 41.55 48.37 -19.87
C SER A 288 42.48 48.78 -18.74
N VAL A 289 43.70 49.18 -19.08
CA VAL A 289 44.61 49.90 -18.19
C VAL A 289 44.44 51.41 -18.43
N ASN A 290 44.22 52.19 -17.38
CA ASN A 290 44.06 53.65 -17.47
C ASN A 290 44.78 54.40 -16.34
N SER A 291 44.79 55.73 -16.40
CA SER A 291 45.42 56.61 -15.40
C SER A 291 46.89 56.28 -15.10
N ILE A 292 47.69 56.03 -16.15
CA ILE A 292 49.11 55.68 -16.03
C ILE A 292 49.92 56.92 -15.63
N THR A 293 50.67 56.81 -14.54
CA THR A 293 51.66 57.79 -14.09
C THR A 293 53.05 57.12 -14.00
N THR A 294 54.07 57.84 -13.54
CA THR A 294 55.41 57.28 -13.31
C THR A 294 55.45 56.24 -12.18
N SER A 295 54.41 56.16 -11.34
CA SER A 295 54.38 55.28 -10.17
C SER A 295 53.06 54.53 -9.95
N SER A 296 52.05 54.71 -10.81
CA SER A 296 50.75 54.05 -10.67
C SER A 296 50.03 53.84 -12.00
N ALA A 297 49.10 52.88 -12.02
CA ALA A 297 48.10 52.70 -13.07
C ALA A 297 46.86 52.02 -12.44
N ASN A 298 45.69 52.23 -13.03
CA ASN A 298 44.47 51.51 -12.69
C ASN A 298 44.24 50.38 -13.69
N VAL A 299 44.05 49.16 -13.19
CA VAL A 299 43.75 47.98 -14.00
C VAL A 299 42.34 47.51 -13.68
N ASN A 300 41.45 47.56 -14.67
CA ASN A 300 40.13 46.96 -14.57
C ASN A 300 40.15 45.64 -15.34
N ALA A 301 39.90 44.52 -14.66
CA ALA A 301 39.78 43.20 -15.28
C ALA A 301 38.39 42.61 -15.02
N THR A 302 37.88 41.83 -15.97
CA THR A 302 36.62 41.08 -15.81
C THR A 302 36.92 39.59 -15.75
N ILE A 303 36.42 38.91 -14.72
CA ILE A 303 36.52 37.45 -14.61
C ILE A 303 35.24 36.86 -15.20
N ASN A 304 35.37 36.14 -16.31
CA ASN A 304 34.26 35.47 -16.97
C ASN A 304 34.29 33.97 -16.63
N MET A 305 33.12 33.41 -16.32
CA MET A 305 32.87 31.96 -16.32
C MET A 305 31.91 31.64 -17.46
N THR A 306 32.41 31.03 -18.52
CA THR A 306 31.57 30.44 -19.57
C THR A 306 31.24 29.01 -19.16
N LEU A 307 29.96 28.73 -18.95
CA LEU A 307 29.46 27.36 -18.83
C LEU A 307 29.58 26.73 -20.23
N ALA A 308 30.42 25.70 -20.34
CA ALA A 308 30.56 24.91 -21.58
C ALA A 308 29.43 23.90 -21.70
#